data_AF-A0A1I2R8W4-F1
#
_entry.id   AF-A0A1I2R8W4-F1
#
_cell.length_a   1.000
_cell.length_b   1.000
_cell.length_c   1.000
_cell.angle_alpha   90.00
_cell.angle_beta   90.00
_cell.angle_gamma   90.00
#
_symmetry.space_group_name_H-M   'P 1'
#
loop_
_entity.id
_entity.type
_entity.pdbx_description
1 polymer ?
#
loop_
_entity_poly.entity_id
_entity_poly.type
_entity_poly.pdbx_seq_one_letter_code
_entity_poly.pdbx_strand_id
1 'polypeptide(L)'
;AAEAAEAAEAAEARLSSELSDSRKVADIQLAMKRQKAERTLGNYQPPQNTPSQHLQTKPASISQIVAKADVVSGLSENDHSHSNSEKGLPTDIDLLHSVSAKNIETRAAALTPILEKQKKLQNTDAKKTRESGGSSPQSLIMTNVFGHLPELDWTIEADRRRLQINPDGMLLPWIRKTVEEGRKQDLSFSIDGLHLRLEYLPWTDCFVTNLSEEVLYTVMTSRFGIGELSIKHGDVLEEDLQDGLGFSERIMTAEDLLWLAGLWTVQGRILPGDDPTRPRRLKHAPDCLKDIAIPEVQAVIDLWKSRTMSAFEIVSQLNVPQRYVFGVMAAATTAMQFEF
;
A
#
# COMPACT_ATOMS: atom_id res chain seq x y z
N ALA A 1 -49.72 -2.62 -36.21
CA ALA A 1 -48.62 -3.04 -37.10
C ALA A 1 -47.87 -1.84 -37.67
N ALA A 2 -48.55 -0.89 -38.34
CA ALA A 2 -47.91 0.33 -38.87
C ALA A 2 -47.28 1.23 -37.77
N GLU A 3 -48.00 1.44 -36.67
CA GLU A 3 -47.54 2.28 -35.55
C GLU A 3 -46.32 1.72 -34.79
N ALA A 4 -46.16 0.39 -34.79
CA ALA A 4 -45.01 -0.28 -34.18
C ALA A 4 -43.76 -0.21 -35.06
N ALA A 5 -43.92 -0.11 -36.38
CA ALA A 5 -42.81 0.06 -37.32
C ALA A 5 -42.24 1.48 -37.26
N GLU A 6 -43.11 2.49 -37.17
CA GLU A 6 -42.71 3.90 -37.07
C GLU A 6 -41.96 4.19 -35.75
N ALA A 7 -42.36 3.56 -34.64
CA ALA A 7 -41.67 3.68 -33.36
C ALA A 7 -40.27 3.03 -33.36
N ALA A 8 -40.09 1.94 -34.11
CA ALA A 8 -38.80 1.26 -34.23
C ALA A 8 -37.80 2.07 -35.07
N GLU A 9 -38.26 2.64 -36.19
CA GLU A 9 -37.42 3.47 -37.07
C GLU A 9 -36.97 4.77 -36.37
N ALA A 10 -37.86 5.39 -35.57
CA ALA A 10 -37.52 6.55 -34.76
C ALA A 10 -36.49 6.24 -33.66
N ALA A 11 -36.50 5.03 -33.10
CA ALA A 11 -35.54 4.60 -32.08
C ALA A 11 -34.15 4.34 -32.66
N GLU A 12 -34.09 3.73 -33.84
CA GLU A 12 -32.83 3.41 -34.53
C GLU A 12 -32.13 4.67 -35.07
N ALA A 13 -32.91 5.67 -35.52
CA ALA A 13 -32.40 6.98 -35.89
C ALA A 13 -31.79 7.75 -34.70
N ARG A 14 -32.40 7.66 -33.51
CA ARG A 14 -31.87 8.28 -32.28
C ARG A 14 -30.56 7.64 -31.82
N LEU A 15 -30.50 6.31 -31.82
CA LEU A 15 -29.29 5.56 -31.47
C LEU A 15 -28.13 5.87 -32.42
N SER A 16 -28.42 6.00 -33.72
CA SER A 16 -27.42 6.36 -34.72
C SER A 16 -26.89 7.80 -34.54
N SER A 17 -27.75 8.74 -34.12
CA SER A 17 -27.34 10.12 -33.79
C SER A 17 -26.45 10.16 -32.54
N GLU A 18 -26.81 9.46 -31.48
CA GLU A 18 -26.05 9.43 -30.22
C GLU A 18 -24.66 8.78 -30.38
N LEU A 19 -24.56 7.73 -31.21
CA LEU A 19 -23.28 7.10 -31.55
C LEU A 19 -22.39 8.00 -32.42
N SER A 20 -22.99 8.76 -33.34
CA SER A 20 -22.28 9.77 -34.15
C SER A 20 -21.71 10.87 -33.26
N ASP A 21 -22.48 11.37 -32.30
CA ASP A 21 -22.04 12.48 -31.46
C ASP A 21 -21.01 12.03 -30.42
N SER A 22 -21.12 10.79 -29.90
CA SER A 22 -20.09 10.20 -29.03
C SER A 22 -18.74 10.02 -29.75
N ARG A 23 -18.75 9.65 -31.04
CA ARG A 23 -17.52 9.55 -31.86
C ARG A 23 -16.87 10.92 -32.10
N LYS A 24 -17.67 11.95 -32.39
CA LYS A 24 -17.17 13.33 -32.56
C LYS A 24 -16.52 13.85 -31.28
N VAL A 25 -17.09 13.55 -30.11
CA VAL A 25 -16.50 13.94 -28.82
C VAL A 25 -15.17 13.24 -28.57
N ALA A 26 -15.07 11.93 -28.87
CA ALA A 26 -13.83 11.18 -28.75
C ALA A 26 -12.72 11.71 -29.69
N ASP A 27 -13.08 12.06 -30.94
CA ASP A 27 -12.15 12.62 -31.92
C ASP A 27 -11.65 14.01 -31.51
N ILE A 28 -12.51 14.86 -30.92
CA ILE A 28 -12.12 16.17 -30.38
C ILE A 28 -11.16 16.01 -29.20
N GLN A 29 -11.42 15.07 -28.29
CA GLN A 29 -10.54 14.81 -27.15
C GLN A 29 -9.16 14.26 -27.57
N LEU A 30 -9.13 13.39 -28.59
CA LEU A 30 -7.88 12.87 -29.15
C LEU A 30 -7.07 13.98 -29.83
N ALA A 31 -7.73 14.87 -30.57
CA ALA A 31 -7.09 16.02 -31.20
C ALA A 31 -6.51 17.00 -30.16
N MET A 32 -7.23 17.24 -29.06
CA MET A 32 -6.74 18.07 -27.95
C MET A 32 -5.53 17.45 -27.23
N LYS A 33 -5.54 16.13 -26.98
CA LYS A 33 -4.37 15.42 -26.42
C LYS A 33 -3.14 15.53 -27.32
N ARG A 34 -3.31 15.40 -28.64
CA ARG A 34 -2.22 15.52 -29.61
C ARG A 34 -1.65 16.94 -29.67
N GLN A 35 -2.51 17.96 -29.61
CA GLN A 35 -2.09 19.37 -29.58
C GLN A 35 -1.38 19.74 -28.26
N LYS A 36 -1.77 19.16 -27.12
CA LYS A 36 -1.09 19.35 -25.83
C LYS A 36 0.30 18.70 -25.86
N ALA A 37 0.43 17.49 -26.42
CA ALA A 37 1.72 16.80 -26.58
C ALA A 37 2.70 17.54 -27.52
N GLU A 38 2.22 18.11 -28.62
CA GLU A 38 3.04 18.89 -29.55
C GLU A 38 3.51 20.22 -28.95
N ARG A 39 2.73 20.84 -28.06
CA ARG A 39 3.16 22.03 -27.28
C ARG A 39 4.24 21.70 -26.27
N THR A 40 4.21 20.51 -25.67
CA THR A 40 5.22 20.09 -24.68
C THR A 40 6.58 19.78 -25.33
N LEU A 41 6.57 19.29 -26.59
CA LEU A 41 7.80 19.01 -27.36
C LEU A 41 8.46 20.27 -27.96
N GLY A 42 7.74 21.39 -28.09
CA GLY A 42 8.26 22.65 -28.66
C GLY A 42 9.19 23.45 -27.74
N ASN A 43 9.28 23.12 -26.45
CA ASN A 43 10.06 23.87 -25.45
C ASN A 43 11.34 23.17 -24.97
N TYR A 44 11.77 22.09 -25.62
CA TYR A 44 13.03 21.42 -25.26
C TYR A 44 14.21 22.01 -26.05
N GLN A 45 14.93 22.96 -25.46
CA GLN A 45 16.28 23.32 -25.91
C GLN A 45 17.30 22.42 -25.17
N PRO A 46 18.06 21.56 -25.87
CA PRO A 46 19.15 20.83 -25.22
C PRO A 46 20.26 21.81 -24.81
N PRO A 47 20.90 21.59 -23.64
CA PRO A 47 21.95 22.48 -23.16
C PRO A 47 23.16 22.49 -24.11
N GLN A 48 23.60 23.69 -24.46
CA GLN A 48 24.78 23.93 -25.29
C GLN A 48 26.07 23.56 -24.54
N ASN A 49 26.88 22.70 -25.16
CA ASN A 49 28.23 22.38 -24.75
C ASN A 49 29.18 23.57 -24.89
N THR A 50 30.07 23.77 -23.91
CA THR A 50 31.40 24.36 -24.13
C THR A 50 32.50 23.46 -23.55
N PRO A 51 33.73 23.46 -24.11
CA PRO A 51 34.60 22.29 -24.13
C PRO A 51 35.86 22.37 -23.25
N SER A 52 36.49 21.20 -23.09
CA SER A 52 37.88 20.92 -22.67
C SER A 52 38.07 20.70 -21.15
N GLN A 53 38.81 19.71 -20.63
CA GLN A 53 39.99 19.04 -21.15
C GLN A 53 40.11 17.57 -20.71
N HIS A 54 40.76 16.82 -21.60
CA HIS A 54 41.39 15.51 -21.45
C HIS A 54 42.07 15.23 -20.09
N LEU A 55 41.86 14.02 -19.54
CA LEU A 55 42.96 13.16 -19.12
C LEU A 55 42.54 11.68 -19.18
N GLN A 56 43.25 10.95 -20.03
CA GLN A 56 43.18 9.50 -20.19
C GLN A 56 43.86 8.81 -19.00
N THR A 57 43.24 7.79 -18.42
CA THR A 57 43.94 6.57 -17.99
C THR A 57 43.01 5.36 -18.01
N LYS A 58 43.55 4.26 -18.53
CA LYS A 58 42.93 2.93 -18.70
C LYS A 58 42.58 2.24 -17.36
N PRO A 59 41.72 1.20 -17.38
CA PRO A 59 41.29 0.48 -16.20
C PRO A 59 42.33 -0.58 -15.77
N ALA A 60 42.53 -0.74 -14.47
CA ALA A 60 43.20 -1.90 -13.90
C ALA A 60 42.22 -2.63 -12.98
N SER A 61 42.30 -3.95 -13.06
CA SER A 61 41.40 -4.94 -12.49
C SER A 61 42.02 -5.59 -11.24
N ILE A 62 41.16 -6.20 -10.41
CA ILE A 62 41.40 -7.32 -9.49
C ILE A 62 42.23 -7.05 -8.22
N SER A 63 41.51 -7.19 -7.09
CA SER A 63 41.91 -7.86 -5.83
C SER A 63 43.03 -7.28 -4.97
N GLN A 64 42.93 -7.59 -3.67
CA GLN A 64 43.81 -7.26 -2.53
C GLN A 64 43.43 -5.88 -1.94
N ILE A 65 42.92 -5.80 -0.71
CA ILE A 65 43.70 -5.93 0.52
C ILE A 65 42.80 -6.41 1.68
N VAL A 66 43.23 -7.50 2.31
CA VAL A 66 42.83 -7.91 3.67
C VAL A 66 44.11 -7.97 4.50
N ALA A 67 43.99 -7.52 5.76
CA ALA A 67 44.72 -7.95 6.96
C ALA A 67 45.72 -6.99 7.63
N LYS A 68 45.55 -6.97 8.97
CA LYS A 68 46.46 -6.62 10.09
C LYS A 68 46.45 -5.13 10.50
N ALA A 69 46.41 -4.76 11.79
CA ALA A 69 46.78 -5.48 13.00
C ALA A 69 46.02 -5.01 14.26
N ASP A 70 46.04 -5.91 15.22
CA ASP A 70 45.51 -5.90 16.59
C ASP A 70 46.48 -5.25 17.61
N VAL A 71 45.88 -4.80 18.73
CA VAL A 71 46.38 -4.82 20.14
C VAL A 71 47.48 -3.85 20.60
N VAL A 72 47.15 -3.02 21.61
CA VAL A 72 47.76 -3.01 22.97
C VAL A 72 46.76 -2.48 24.00
N SER A 73 46.59 -3.24 25.10
CA SER A 73 45.86 -2.92 26.34
C SER A 73 46.75 -2.17 27.35
N GLY A 74 46.14 -1.40 28.27
CA GLY A 74 46.84 -0.91 29.47
C GLY A 74 46.04 0.06 30.35
N LEU A 75 45.55 -0.47 31.47
CA LEU A 75 44.76 0.10 32.58
C LEU A 75 45.31 1.39 33.25
N SER A 76 44.42 2.24 33.78
CA SER A 76 44.43 2.70 35.19
C SER A 76 43.19 3.54 35.54
N GLU A 77 42.66 3.29 36.74
CA GLU A 77 41.56 3.96 37.44
C GLU A 77 41.94 5.39 37.89
N ASN A 78 40.98 6.33 37.85
CA ASN A 78 40.53 7.09 39.02
C ASN A 78 39.35 8.03 38.69
N ASP A 79 38.42 8.09 39.65
CA ASP A 79 37.28 8.98 39.76
C ASP A 79 37.62 10.46 39.52
N HIS A 80 36.71 11.19 38.84
CA HIS A 80 36.04 12.36 39.41
C HIS A 80 34.89 12.82 38.49
N SER A 81 33.78 13.11 39.14
CA SER A 81 32.55 13.75 38.66
C SER A 81 32.80 14.92 37.71
N HIS A 82 32.14 14.93 36.55
CA HIS A 82 31.54 16.13 35.98
C HIS A 82 30.45 15.77 34.95
N SER A 83 29.30 16.40 35.15
CA SER A 83 28.19 16.54 34.23
C SER A 83 28.64 16.94 32.82
N ASN A 84 28.20 16.23 31.79
CA ASN A 84 27.76 16.88 30.56
C ASN A 84 26.90 15.99 29.67
N SER A 85 25.94 16.67 29.03
CA SER A 85 24.95 16.18 28.09
C SER A 85 25.52 15.33 26.96
N GLU A 86 25.04 14.10 26.83
CA GLU A 86 25.10 13.36 25.57
C GLU A 86 23.77 13.50 24.83
N LYS A 87 23.89 14.08 23.63
CA LYS A 87 22.86 14.18 22.60
C LYS A 87 22.56 12.77 22.11
N GLY A 88 21.35 12.28 22.40
CA GLY A 88 20.82 11.08 21.77
C GLY A 88 20.69 11.28 20.26
N LEU A 89 21.09 10.26 19.51
CA LEU A 89 20.80 10.10 18.08
C LEU A 89 19.27 10.25 17.85
N PRO A 90 18.84 10.92 16.77
CA PRO A 90 17.43 10.94 16.41
C PRO A 90 17.01 9.55 15.92
N THR A 91 16.03 8.94 16.60
CA THR A 91 15.24 7.84 16.06
C THR A 91 14.37 8.37 14.90
N ASP A 92 14.30 7.61 13.80
CA ASP A 92 13.54 7.88 12.55
C ASP A 92 12.02 8.12 12.71
N ILE A 93 11.52 8.28 13.94
CA ILE A 93 10.09 8.42 14.28
C ILE A 93 9.66 9.90 14.33
N ASP A 94 10.57 10.87 14.49
CA ASP A 94 10.22 12.27 14.73
C ASP A 94 10.13 13.17 13.48
N LEU A 95 10.39 12.65 12.27
CA LEU A 95 10.32 13.43 11.02
C LEU A 95 8.95 13.41 10.33
N LEU A 96 7.96 12.67 10.86
CA LEU A 96 6.65 12.48 10.23
C LEU A 96 5.57 13.50 10.64
N HIS A 97 5.88 14.44 11.54
CA HIS A 97 4.87 15.33 12.13
C HIS A 97 4.84 16.78 11.61
N SER A 98 5.59 17.13 10.55
CA SER A 98 5.52 18.47 9.96
C SER A 98 5.07 18.47 8.49
N VAL A 99 3.85 18.00 8.24
CA VAL A 99 3.11 18.37 7.03
C VAL A 99 1.85 19.09 7.47
N SER A 100 1.65 20.30 6.94
CA SER A 100 0.58 21.22 7.31
C SER A 100 -0.81 20.57 7.14
N ALA A 101 -1.43 20.20 8.26
CA ALA A 101 -2.75 19.58 8.34
C ALA A 101 -3.87 20.36 7.60
N LYS A 102 -3.65 21.65 7.31
CA LYS A 102 -4.61 22.51 6.62
C LYS A 102 -4.74 22.25 5.11
N ASN A 103 -3.77 21.59 4.45
CA ASN A 103 -3.86 21.26 3.02
C ASN A 103 -4.48 19.87 2.74
N ILE A 104 -4.53 18.99 3.73
CA ILE A 104 -5.04 17.61 3.58
C ILE A 104 -6.58 17.60 3.56
N GLU A 105 -7.22 18.40 4.42
CA GLU A 105 -8.69 18.47 4.53
C GLU A 105 -9.38 18.98 3.26
N THR A 106 -8.75 19.89 2.51
CA THR A 106 -9.33 20.45 1.27
C THR A 106 -9.12 19.54 0.06
N ARG A 107 -8.13 18.63 0.08
CA ARG A 107 -7.67 17.84 -1.08
C ARG A 107 -8.19 16.40 -1.09
N ALA A 108 -8.43 15.80 0.08
CA ALA A 108 -9.15 14.53 0.20
C ALA A 108 -10.61 14.62 -0.32
N ALA A 109 -11.21 15.82 -0.26
CA ALA A 109 -12.58 16.10 -0.68
C ALA A 109 -12.87 15.77 -2.15
N ALA A 110 -11.87 15.77 -3.03
CA ALA A 110 -12.03 15.47 -4.46
C ALA A 110 -12.31 13.98 -4.73
N LEU A 111 -11.74 13.08 -3.92
CA LEU A 111 -11.97 11.63 -4.05
C LEU A 111 -13.06 11.10 -3.12
N THR A 112 -13.45 11.83 -2.08
CA THR A 112 -14.60 11.48 -1.21
C THR A 112 -15.86 11.09 -1.98
N PRO A 113 -16.32 11.84 -3.02
CA PRO A 113 -17.51 11.43 -3.78
C PRO A 113 -17.30 10.14 -4.58
N ILE A 114 -16.07 9.86 -5.03
CA ILE A 114 -15.75 8.61 -5.75
C ILE A 114 -15.70 7.44 -4.77
N LEU A 115 -15.07 7.60 -3.61
CA LEU A 115 -15.05 6.62 -2.53
C LEU A 115 -16.48 6.34 -2.02
N GLU A 116 -17.31 7.36 -1.84
CA GLU A 116 -18.72 7.20 -1.46
C GLU A 116 -19.55 6.51 -2.55
N LYS A 117 -19.32 6.84 -3.83
CA LYS A 117 -19.99 6.19 -4.96
C LYS A 117 -19.59 4.72 -5.06
N GLN A 118 -18.31 4.39 -4.90
CA GLN A 118 -17.84 3.00 -4.84
C GLN A 118 -18.43 2.25 -3.64
N LYS A 119 -18.46 2.86 -2.45
CA LYS A 119 -19.11 2.29 -1.24
C LYS A 119 -20.61 2.03 -1.47
N LYS A 120 -21.33 2.89 -2.19
CA LYS A 120 -22.75 2.69 -2.54
C LYS A 120 -22.95 1.53 -3.52
N LEU A 121 -22.11 1.43 -4.55
CA LEU A 121 -22.14 0.35 -5.55
C LEU A 121 -21.83 -1.03 -4.91
N GLN A 122 -20.81 -1.10 -4.05
CA GLN A 122 -20.45 -2.33 -3.33
C GLN A 122 -21.56 -2.79 -2.39
N ASN A 123 -22.23 -1.87 -1.68
CA ASN A 123 -23.36 -2.20 -0.81
C ASN A 123 -24.59 -2.72 -1.58
N THR A 124 -24.82 -2.25 -2.82
CA THR A 124 -25.90 -2.78 -3.66
C THR A 124 -25.63 -4.19 -4.16
N ASP A 125 -24.38 -4.51 -4.49
CA ASP A 125 -23.98 -5.85 -4.93
C ASP A 125 -23.98 -6.84 -3.76
N ALA A 126 -23.45 -6.46 -2.59
CA ALA A 126 -23.45 -7.30 -1.38
C ALA A 126 -24.87 -7.65 -0.89
N LYS A 127 -25.84 -6.72 -1.04
CA LYS A 127 -27.25 -6.97 -0.73
C LYS A 127 -27.87 -8.00 -1.68
N LYS A 128 -27.47 -7.99 -2.96
CA LYS A 128 -27.96 -8.92 -3.98
C LYS A 128 -27.36 -10.33 -3.83
N THR A 129 -26.11 -10.43 -3.40
CA THR A 129 -25.44 -11.72 -3.13
C THR A 129 -25.97 -12.41 -1.87
N ARG A 130 -26.40 -11.66 -0.83
CA ARG A 130 -27.00 -12.24 0.39
C ARG A 130 -28.35 -12.94 0.18
N GLU A 131 -29.07 -12.64 -0.89
CA GLU A 131 -30.38 -13.25 -1.20
C GLU A 131 -30.25 -14.59 -1.96
N SER A 132 -29.08 -14.89 -2.53
CA SER A 132 -28.75 -16.20 -3.10
C SER A 132 -27.92 -17.01 -2.10
N GLY A 133 -28.52 -17.99 -1.41
CA GLY A 133 -27.94 -18.75 -0.29
C GLY A 133 -26.74 -19.66 -0.60
N GLY A 134 -25.82 -19.27 -1.48
CA GLY A 134 -24.49 -19.88 -1.64
C GLY A 134 -23.45 -19.08 -0.86
N SER A 135 -22.44 -19.76 -0.28
CA SER A 135 -21.26 -19.08 0.27
C SER A 135 -20.63 -18.22 -0.83
N SER A 136 -20.50 -16.91 -0.61
CA SER A 136 -19.87 -16.04 -1.59
C SER A 136 -18.41 -16.47 -1.81
N PRO A 137 -17.85 -16.32 -3.03
CA PRO A 137 -16.44 -16.60 -3.30
C PRO A 137 -15.47 -15.90 -2.32
N GLN A 138 -15.85 -14.71 -1.84
CA GLN A 138 -15.14 -13.96 -0.79
C GLN A 138 -15.00 -14.75 0.53
N SER A 139 -16.01 -15.51 0.95
CA SER A 139 -15.95 -16.30 2.19
C SER A 139 -14.92 -17.44 2.11
N LEU A 140 -14.75 -18.06 0.93
CA LEU A 140 -13.77 -19.13 0.71
C LEU A 140 -12.34 -18.59 0.70
N ILE A 141 -12.09 -17.45 0.06
CA ILE A 141 -10.77 -16.78 0.04
C ILE A 141 -10.32 -16.40 1.46
N MET A 142 -11.26 -15.94 2.28
CA MET A 142 -10.98 -15.49 3.65
C MET A 142 -10.49 -16.59 4.60
N THR A 143 -10.91 -17.84 4.41
CA THR A 143 -10.44 -18.96 5.27
C THR A 143 -8.93 -19.25 5.12
N ASN A 144 -8.32 -18.89 4.00
CA ASN A 144 -6.89 -19.12 3.73
C ASN A 144 -6.00 -17.92 4.04
N VAL A 145 -6.56 -16.77 4.43
CA VAL A 145 -5.80 -15.53 4.68
C VAL A 145 -4.78 -15.68 5.81
N PHE A 146 -5.05 -16.53 6.80
CA PHE A 146 -4.22 -16.68 8.01
C PHE A 146 -3.30 -17.91 8.00
N GLY A 147 -3.24 -18.65 6.89
CA GLY A 147 -2.44 -19.87 6.79
C GLY A 147 -2.83 -20.96 7.79
N HIS A 148 -1.93 -21.94 7.97
CA HIS A 148 -2.16 -23.13 8.80
C HIS A 148 -0.99 -23.40 9.77
N LEU A 149 -0.27 -22.34 10.18
CA LEU A 149 0.81 -22.49 11.14
C LEU A 149 0.24 -23.00 12.47
N PRO A 150 0.85 -24.03 13.10
CA PRO A 150 0.43 -24.48 14.43
C PRO A 150 0.76 -23.41 15.47
N GLU A 151 0.21 -23.58 16.68
CA GLU A 151 0.59 -22.77 17.84
C GLU A 151 2.06 -23.05 18.19
N LEU A 152 2.86 -21.99 18.30
CA LEU A 152 4.29 -22.08 18.55
C LEU A 152 4.67 -21.27 19.79
N ASP A 153 5.80 -21.64 20.41
CA ASP A 153 6.28 -20.96 21.62
C ASP A 153 7.32 -19.88 21.26
N TRP A 154 6.99 -18.62 21.52
CA TRP A 154 7.87 -17.47 21.27
C TRP A 154 9.16 -17.49 22.08
N THR A 155 9.16 -18.14 23.24
CA THR A 155 10.35 -18.25 24.10
C THR A 155 11.41 -19.16 23.46
N ILE A 156 11.00 -20.09 22.60
CA ILE A 156 11.87 -21.02 21.89
C ILE A 156 12.37 -20.37 20.59
N GLU A 157 13.69 -20.28 20.41
CA GLU A 157 14.29 -19.60 19.26
C GLU A 157 13.89 -20.22 17.91
N ALA A 158 13.84 -21.55 17.82
CA ALA A 158 13.45 -22.26 16.59
C ALA A 158 12.00 -21.93 16.17
N ASP A 159 11.10 -21.84 17.15
CA ASP A 159 9.70 -21.50 16.93
C ASP A 159 9.53 -20.02 16.58
N ARG A 160 10.27 -19.12 17.24
CA ARG A 160 10.35 -17.71 16.89
C ARG A 160 10.72 -17.48 15.43
N ARG A 161 11.74 -18.19 14.93
CA ARG A 161 12.15 -18.13 13.52
C ARG A 161 11.06 -18.58 12.56
N ARG A 162 10.21 -19.53 12.97
CA ARG A 162 9.08 -20.03 12.16
C ARG A 162 7.87 -19.08 12.21
N LEU A 163 7.65 -18.44 13.36
CA LEU A 163 6.62 -17.43 13.57
C LEU A 163 6.91 -16.16 12.77
N GLN A 164 8.17 -15.82 12.51
CA GLN A 164 8.54 -14.67 11.70
C GLN A 164 8.42 -14.98 10.20
N ILE A 165 7.95 -13.99 9.43
CA ILE A 165 7.99 -14.04 7.97
C ILE A 165 9.27 -13.39 7.44
N ASN A 166 9.79 -13.91 6.31
CA ASN A 166 10.79 -13.18 5.52
C ASN A 166 10.07 -12.39 4.40
N PRO A 167 10.05 -11.05 4.43
CA PRO A 167 9.41 -10.20 3.43
C PRO A 167 10.24 -9.98 2.15
N ASP A 168 11.46 -10.53 2.07
CA ASP A 168 12.35 -10.31 0.92
C ASP A 168 11.73 -10.78 -0.40
N GLY A 169 11.63 -9.89 -1.38
CA GLY A 169 10.97 -10.22 -2.65
C GLY A 169 9.45 -10.36 -2.53
N MET A 170 8.82 -9.87 -1.47
CA MET A 170 7.35 -9.72 -1.42
C MET A 170 6.94 -8.30 -1.85
N LEU A 171 5.66 -8.11 -2.15
CA LEU A 171 5.13 -6.80 -2.56
C LEU A 171 5.04 -5.80 -1.39
N LEU A 172 4.82 -6.27 -0.16
CA LEU A 172 4.60 -5.41 1.01
C LEU A 172 5.70 -4.36 1.24
N PRO A 173 7.02 -4.68 1.21
CA PRO A 173 8.07 -3.67 1.32
C PRO A 173 7.97 -2.56 0.27
N TRP A 174 7.57 -2.89 -0.96
CA TRP A 174 7.42 -1.92 -2.05
C TRP A 174 6.23 -0.99 -1.83
N ILE A 175 5.11 -1.51 -1.32
CA ILE A 175 3.95 -0.67 -0.95
C ILE A 175 4.33 0.32 0.14
N ARG A 176 4.98 -0.14 1.21
CA ARG A 176 5.46 0.75 2.29
C ARG A 176 6.39 1.82 1.75
N LYS A 177 7.37 1.42 0.93
CA LYS A 177 8.31 2.35 0.30
C LYS A 177 7.62 3.38 -0.59
N THR A 178 6.62 2.95 -1.36
CA THR A 178 5.85 3.84 -2.26
C THR A 178 5.09 4.90 -1.46
N VAL A 179 4.44 4.51 -0.36
CA VAL A 179 3.76 5.45 0.55
C VAL A 179 4.75 6.41 1.20
N GLU A 180 5.88 5.89 1.70
CA GLU A 180 6.91 6.69 2.36
C GLU A 180 7.50 7.75 1.42
N GLU A 181 7.94 7.34 0.23
CA GLU A 181 8.50 8.26 -0.76
C GLU A 181 7.47 9.26 -1.27
N GLY A 182 6.22 8.81 -1.51
CA GLY A 182 5.16 9.71 -1.96
C GLY A 182 4.79 10.77 -0.93
N ARG A 183 4.68 10.40 0.35
CA ARG A 183 4.40 11.37 1.44
C ARG A 183 5.56 12.32 1.65
N LYS A 184 6.80 11.82 1.57
CA LYS A 184 8.01 12.61 1.78
C LYS A 184 8.23 13.64 0.67
N GLN A 185 7.96 13.25 -0.58
CA GLN A 185 8.23 14.10 -1.75
C GLN A 185 7.00 14.86 -2.24
N ASP A 186 5.80 14.54 -1.72
CA ASP A 186 4.51 15.04 -2.22
C ASP A 186 4.33 14.78 -3.72
N LEU A 187 4.80 13.60 -4.18
CA LEU A 187 4.73 13.14 -5.58
C LEU A 187 4.08 11.75 -5.67
N SER A 188 3.38 11.49 -6.77
CA SER A 188 2.84 10.15 -7.04
C SER A 188 3.96 9.16 -7.38
N PHE A 189 3.78 7.92 -6.94
CA PHE A 189 4.69 6.81 -7.24
C PHE A 189 3.89 5.56 -7.62
N SER A 190 4.33 4.90 -8.69
CA SER A 190 3.79 3.62 -9.15
C SER A 190 4.78 2.49 -8.88
N ILE A 191 4.25 1.32 -8.49
CA ILE A 191 5.04 0.09 -8.40
C ILE A 191 5.16 -0.50 -9.80
N ASP A 192 6.38 -0.54 -10.31
CA ASP A 192 6.71 -1.11 -11.61
C ASP A 192 7.11 -2.58 -11.49
N GLY A 193 6.97 -3.33 -12.59
CA GLY A 193 7.22 -4.78 -12.64
C GLY A 193 6.00 -5.65 -12.40
N LEU A 194 4.89 -5.06 -11.98
CA LEU A 194 3.58 -5.69 -12.03
C LEU A 194 3.00 -5.52 -13.44
N HIS A 195 2.31 -6.54 -13.97
CA HIS A 195 1.55 -6.42 -15.23
C HIS A 195 0.28 -5.56 -15.09
N LEU A 196 0.15 -4.83 -13.99
CA LEU A 196 -1.05 -4.15 -13.52
C LEU A 196 -0.63 -2.87 -12.81
N ARG A 197 -1.56 -1.92 -12.72
CA ARG A 197 -1.31 -0.60 -12.14
C ARG A 197 -1.53 -0.63 -10.63
N LEU A 198 -0.54 -0.18 -9.88
CA LEU A 198 -0.66 0.10 -8.45
C LEU A 198 0.12 1.37 -8.14
N GLU A 199 -0.61 2.48 -7.97
CA GLU A 199 -0.03 3.82 -7.86
C GLU A 199 -0.56 4.54 -6.64
N TYR A 200 0.35 5.12 -5.85
CA TYR A 200 0.05 5.92 -4.68
C TYR A 200 -0.02 7.41 -5.03
N LEU A 201 -1.06 8.06 -4.54
CA LEU A 201 -1.34 9.49 -4.70
C LEU A 201 -1.28 10.19 -3.32
N PRO A 202 -0.23 10.97 -3.02
CA PRO A 202 0.00 11.50 -1.67
C PRO A 202 -1.01 12.56 -1.24
N TRP A 203 -1.48 13.40 -2.16
CA TRP A 203 -2.43 14.49 -1.86
C TRP A 203 -3.82 14.00 -1.44
N THR A 204 -4.17 12.76 -1.76
CA THR A 204 -5.41 12.09 -1.30
C THR A 204 -5.16 10.93 -0.35
N ASP A 205 -3.90 10.61 -0.08
CA ASP A 205 -3.46 9.42 0.66
C ASP A 205 -4.15 8.12 0.21
N CYS A 206 -4.23 7.92 -1.11
CA CYS A 206 -4.95 6.80 -1.72
C CYS A 206 -4.08 6.07 -2.75
N PHE A 207 -4.39 4.81 -2.97
CA PHE A 207 -3.94 4.04 -4.10
C PHE A 207 -5.00 3.97 -5.19
N VAL A 208 -4.53 4.08 -6.42
CA VAL A 208 -5.29 3.80 -7.63
C VAL A 208 -4.78 2.51 -8.24
N THR A 209 -5.70 1.60 -8.55
CA THR A 209 -5.34 0.29 -9.06
C THR A 209 -6.40 -0.29 -9.99
N ASN A 210 -5.97 -1.05 -10.99
CA ASN A 210 -6.86 -1.87 -11.82
C ASN A 210 -6.90 -3.34 -11.37
N LEU A 211 -6.28 -3.67 -10.22
CA LEU A 211 -6.32 -5.02 -9.66
C LEU A 211 -7.69 -5.31 -9.03
N SER A 212 -8.23 -6.50 -9.33
CA SER A 212 -9.29 -7.08 -8.50
C SER A 212 -8.74 -7.49 -7.13
N GLU A 213 -9.61 -7.69 -6.16
CA GLU A 213 -9.19 -8.08 -4.80
C GLU A 213 -8.49 -9.46 -4.81
N GLU A 214 -8.97 -10.40 -5.62
CA GLU A 214 -8.39 -11.74 -5.75
C GLU A 214 -7.00 -11.70 -6.39
N VAL A 215 -6.83 -10.88 -7.42
CA VAL A 215 -5.51 -10.69 -8.05
C VAL A 215 -4.57 -10.00 -7.08
N LEU A 216 -5.05 -8.97 -6.36
CA LEU A 216 -4.26 -8.27 -5.35
C LEU A 216 -3.80 -9.23 -4.24
N TYR A 217 -4.69 -10.08 -3.71
CA TYR A 217 -4.34 -11.13 -2.76
C TYR A 217 -3.27 -12.09 -3.30
N THR A 218 -3.44 -12.55 -4.55
CA THR A 218 -2.49 -13.46 -5.21
C THR A 218 -1.11 -12.83 -5.35
N VAL A 219 -1.05 -11.56 -5.78
CA VAL A 219 0.20 -10.82 -5.97
C VAL A 219 0.87 -10.54 -4.61
N MET A 220 0.11 -10.25 -3.56
CA MET A 220 0.63 -9.99 -2.20
C MET A 220 1.24 -11.22 -1.55
N THR A 221 0.75 -12.41 -1.89
CA THR A 221 1.27 -13.70 -1.39
C THR A 221 2.38 -14.28 -2.27
N SER A 222 2.65 -13.66 -3.43
CA SER A 222 3.68 -14.09 -4.37
C SER A 222 5.09 -13.59 -3.97
N ARG A 223 6.11 -14.28 -4.49
CA ARG A 223 7.51 -13.81 -4.43
C ARG A 223 7.97 -13.34 -5.80
N PHE A 224 8.73 -12.26 -5.79
CA PHE A 224 9.35 -11.60 -6.91
C PHE A 224 10.86 -11.76 -6.82
N GLY A 225 11.49 -11.98 -7.97
CA GLY A 225 12.93 -12.00 -8.13
C GLY A 225 13.58 -10.64 -7.86
N ILE A 226 14.91 -10.66 -7.73
CA ILE A 226 15.69 -9.45 -7.54
C ILE A 226 15.58 -8.57 -8.79
N GLY A 227 15.16 -7.31 -8.60
CA GLY A 227 14.98 -6.36 -9.70
C GLY A 227 13.69 -6.53 -10.50
N GLU A 228 12.83 -7.49 -10.16
CA GLU A 228 11.52 -7.62 -10.82
C GLU A 228 10.57 -6.51 -10.42
N LEU A 229 10.63 -6.05 -9.17
CA LEU A 229 9.84 -4.92 -8.69
C LEU A 229 10.71 -3.68 -8.51
N SER A 230 10.14 -2.52 -8.80
CA SER A 230 10.73 -1.22 -8.49
C SER A 230 9.66 -0.16 -8.25
N ILE A 231 10.06 1.05 -7.88
CA ILE A 231 9.16 2.22 -7.83
C ILE A 231 9.60 3.22 -8.89
N LYS A 232 8.63 3.84 -9.56
CA LYS A 232 8.83 4.92 -10.52
C LYS A 232 7.84 6.06 -10.22
N HIS A 233 8.09 7.24 -10.77
CA HIS A 233 7.09 8.32 -10.69
C HIS A 233 5.78 7.87 -11.30
N GLY A 234 4.68 8.26 -10.65
CA GLY A 234 3.33 7.99 -11.12
C GLY A 234 2.98 8.79 -12.37
N ASP A 235 2.04 8.25 -13.13
CA ASP A 235 1.54 8.88 -14.36
C ASP A 235 0.30 9.75 -14.10
N VAL A 236 -0.37 9.58 -12.94
CA VAL A 236 -1.53 10.42 -12.57
C VAL A 236 -1.09 11.71 -11.92
N LEU A 237 -1.58 12.80 -12.49
CA LEU A 237 -1.45 14.14 -11.96
C LEU A 237 -2.68 14.49 -11.13
N GLU A 238 -2.52 15.42 -10.18
CA GLU A 238 -3.64 15.93 -9.38
C GLU A 238 -4.77 16.51 -10.25
N GLU A 239 -4.42 17.07 -11.43
CA GLU A 239 -5.40 17.58 -12.41
C GLU A 239 -6.32 16.48 -12.97
N ASP A 240 -5.81 15.26 -13.16
CA ASP A 240 -6.58 14.14 -13.71
C ASP A 240 -7.68 13.64 -12.75
N LEU A 241 -7.59 13.98 -11.46
CA LEU A 241 -8.60 13.60 -10.47
C LEU A 241 -9.86 14.46 -10.55
N GLN A 242 -9.75 15.71 -11.00
CA GLN A 242 -10.90 16.62 -11.11
C GLN A 242 -11.83 16.23 -12.26
N ASP A 243 -11.26 15.71 -13.35
CA ASP A 243 -12.00 15.20 -14.51
C ASP A 243 -12.51 13.76 -14.32
N GLY A 244 -12.12 13.12 -13.21
CA GLY A 244 -12.40 11.73 -12.89
C GLY A 244 -11.44 10.77 -13.59
N LEU A 245 -10.94 9.77 -12.86
CA LEU A 245 -9.97 8.77 -13.32
C LEU A 245 -10.46 7.80 -14.42
N GLY A 246 -11.55 8.11 -15.13
CA GLY A 246 -12.06 7.24 -16.19
C GLY A 246 -12.49 5.84 -15.70
N PHE A 247 -13.41 5.80 -14.72
CA PHE A 247 -14.35 4.71 -14.34
C PHE A 247 -13.98 3.20 -14.43
N SER A 248 -12.71 2.80 -14.50
CA SER A 248 -12.31 1.38 -14.39
C SER A 248 -11.36 1.07 -13.24
N GLU A 249 -10.91 2.12 -12.53
CA GLU A 249 -9.90 1.99 -11.48
C GLU A 249 -10.55 1.93 -10.09
N ARG A 250 -10.09 0.97 -9.29
CA ARG A 250 -10.40 0.86 -7.87
C ARG A 250 -9.55 1.88 -7.11
N ILE A 251 -10.17 2.54 -6.15
CA ILE A 251 -9.48 3.46 -5.24
C ILE A 251 -9.53 2.84 -3.84
N MET A 252 -8.38 2.79 -3.17
CA MET A 252 -8.26 2.31 -1.80
C MET A 252 -7.49 3.34 -1.00
N THR A 253 -7.86 3.57 0.26
CA THR A 253 -7.02 4.42 1.12
C THR A 253 -5.66 3.74 1.33
N ALA A 254 -4.61 4.53 1.55
CA ALA A 254 -3.30 3.96 1.87
C ALA A 254 -3.36 3.12 3.15
N GLU A 255 -4.14 3.56 4.13
CA GLU A 255 -4.41 2.81 5.35
C GLU A 255 -5.03 1.44 5.07
N ASP A 256 -6.12 1.37 4.29
CA ASP A 256 -6.79 0.10 3.97
C ASP A 256 -5.88 -0.84 3.17
N LEU A 257 -5.15 -0.31 2.18
CA LEU A 257 -4.25 -1.15 1.40
C LEU A 257 -3.08 -1.65 2.24
N LEU A 258 -2.48 -0.81 3.10
CA LEU A 258 -1.42 -1.23 4.01
C LEU A 258 -1.91 -2.28 5.00
N TRP A 259 -3.13 -2.11 5.52
CA TRP A 259 -3.75 -3.08 6.41
C TRP A 259 -3.93 -4.45 5.72
N LEU A 260 -4.56 -4.47 4.53
CA LEU A 260 -4.75 -5.70 3.76
C LEU A 260 -3.43 -6.32 3.30
N ALA A 261 -2.46 -5.50 2.86
CA ALA A 261 -1.14 -5.96 2.45
C ALA A 261 -0.42 -6.64 3.62
N GLY A 262 -0.45 -6.04 4.82
CA GLY A 262 0.11 -6.65 6.02
C GLY A 262 -0.56 -7.98 6.33
N LEU A 263 -1.89 -8.01 6.35
CA LEU A 263 -2.69 -9.20 6.63
C LEU A 263 -2.38 -10.37 5.67
N TRP A 264 -2.47 -10.10 4.37
CA TRP A 264 -2.32 -11.12 3.33
C TRP A 264 -0.88 -11.60 3.19
N THR A 265 0.10 -10.71 3.36
CA THR A 265 1.51 -11.09 3.25
C THR A 265 1.92 -12.03 4.37
N VAL A 266 1.53 -11.75 5.63
CA VAL A 266 2.05 -12.52 6.77
C VAL A 266 1.42 -13.89 6.92
N GLN A 267 0.20 -14.09 6.43
CA GLN A 267 -0.52 -15.36 6.58
C GLN A 267 -0.49 -15.91 8.02
N GLY A 268 -0.81 -15.05 8.99
CA GLY A 268 -0.80 -15.39 10.41
C GLY A 268 0.58 -15.47 11.08
N ARG A 269 1.64 -15.01 10.40
CA ARG A 269 2.98 -14.84 10.96
C ARG A 269 3.21 -13.43 11.49
N ILE A 270 4.38 -13.21 12.06
CA ILE A 270 4.83 -11.95 12.65
C ILE A 270 5.81 -11.27 11.68
N LEU A 271 5.68 -9.96 11.53
CA LEU A 271 6.61 -9.14 10.74
C LEU A 271 8.02 -9.14 11.38
N PRO A 272 9.09 -9.04 10.57
CA PRO A 272 10.43 -8.86 11.11
C PRO A 272 10.52 -7.63 12.02
N GLY A 273 11.19 -7.79 13.16
CA GLY A 273 11.39 -6.72 14.13
C GLY A 273 10.17 -6.38 15.00
N ASP A 274 9.00 -6.98 14.75
CA ASP A 274 7.84 -6.83 15.65
C ASP A 274 7.93 -7.82 16.82
N ASP A 275 7.48 -7.39 18.00
CA ASP A 275 7.54 -8.15 19.25
C ASP A 275 6.13 -8.40 19.80
N PRO A 276 5.58 -9.64 19.68
CA PRO A 276 4.24 -9.98 20.13
C PRO A 276 4.04 -9.87 21.64
N THR A 277 5.13 -9.79 22.43
CA THR A 277 5.04 -9.60 23.89
C THR A 277 4.79 -8.14 24.28
N ARG A 278 5.01 -7.20 23.37
CA ARG A 278 4.82 -5.76 23.62
C ARG A 278 3.33 -5.40 23.70
N PRO A 279 2.85 -4.82 24.82
CA PRO A 279 1.50 -4.32 24.92
C PRO A 279 1.23 -3.19 23.93
N ARG A 280 0.05 -3.19 23.33
CA ARG A 280 -0.37 -2.22 22.32
C ARG A 280 -1.89 -2.06 22.30
N ARG A 281 -2.38 -0.91 21.86
CA ARG A 281 -3.81 -0.63 21.66
C ARG A 281 -4.05 -0.16 20.23
N LEU A 282 -5.19 -0.51 19.66
CA LEU A 282 -5.57 -0.07 18.31
C LEU A 282 -6.26 1.30 18.39
N LYS A 283 -5.76 2.29 17.64
CA LYS A 283 -6.33 3.65 17.58
C LYS A 283 -7.77 3.65 17.07
N HIS A 284 -8.02 2.96 15.96
CA HIS A 284 -9.32 2.80 15.32
C HIS A 284 -9.34 1.56 14.42
N ALA A 285 -10.52 1.10 14.04
CA ALA A 285 -10.67 0.00 13.07
C ALA A 285 -10.64 0.58 11.64
N PRO A 286 -9.81 0.04 10.72
CA PRO A 286 -9.84 0.47 9.32
C PRO A 286 -11.15 0.08 8.63
N ASP A 287 -11.49 0.81 7.56
CA ASP A 287 -12.77 0.66 6.86
C ASP A 287 -12.87 -0.69 6.14
N CYS A 288 -11.75 -1.21 5.62
CA CYS A 288 -11.68 -2.52 4.96
C CYS A 288 -12.05 -3.71 5.85
N LEU A 289 -12.10 -3.56 7.17
CA LEU A 289 -12.56 -4.63 8.07
C LEU A 289 -14.03 -5.00 7.86
N LYS A 290 -14.85 -4.09 7.31
CA LYS A 290 -16.27 -4.37 7.02
C LYS A 290 -16.45 -5.55 6.07
N ASP A 291 -15.45 -5.80 5.23
CA ASP A 291 -15.46 -6.89 4.27
C ASP A 291 -14.90 -8.20 4.86
N ILE A 292 -14.17 -8.13 5.98
CA ILE A 292 -13.57 -9.29 6.66
C ILE A 292 -14.58 -9.99 7.57
N ALA A 293 -15.24 -11.01 7.00
CA ALA A 293 -16.27 -11.80 7.67
C ALA A 293 -15.72 -12.97 8.52
N ILE A 294 -14.68 -12.72 9.34
CA ILE A 294 -14.09 -13.73 10.25
C ILE A 294 -14.34 -13.31 11.71
N PRO A 295 -15.18 -14.04 12.46
CA PRO A 295 -15.55 -13.67 13.83
C PRO A 295 -14.36 -13.50 14.77
N GLU A 296 -13.35 -14.35 14.67
CA GLU A 296 -12.13 -14.29 15.49
C GLU A 296 -11.36 -12.99 15.25
N VAL A 297 -11.30 -12.53 14.00
CA VAL A 297 -10.64 -11.27 13.64
C VAL A 297 -11.38 -10.09 14.27
N GLN A 298 -12.72 -10.09 14.18
CA GLN A 298 -13.53 -9.03 14.79
C GLN A 298 -13.34 -8.99 16.31
N ALA A 299 -13.33 -10.16 16.97
CA ALA A 299 -13.11 -10.27 18.40
C ALA A 299 -11.72 -9.72 18.82
N VAL A 300 -10.67 -10.03 18.03
CA VAL A 300 -9.31 -9.50 18.26
C VAL A 300 -9.29 -7.99 18.15
N ILE A 301 -9.90 -7.43 17.10
CA ILE A 301 -9.98 -5.97 16.88
C ILE A 301 -10.72 -5.28 18.03
N ASP A 302 -11.89 -5.78 18.41
CA ASP A 302 -12.70 -5.18 19.47
C ASP A 302 -11.93 -5.18 20.80
N LEU A 303 -11.19 -6.25 21.08
CA LEU A 303 -10.37 -6.34 22.27
C LEU A 303 -9.22 -5.33 22.28
N TRP A 304 -8.43 -5.26 21.19
CA TRP A 304 -7.32 -4.31 21.07
C TRP A 304 -7.77 -2.85 20.98
N LYS A 305 -9.00 -2.57 20.54
CA LYS A 305 -9.57 -1.21 20.61
C LYS A 305 -9.93 -0.82 22.04
N SER A 306 -10.42 -1.79 22.83
CA SER A 306 -10.91 -1.51 24.18
C SER A 306 -9.79 -1.27 25.20
N ARG A 307 -8.60 -1.85 25.01
CA ARG A 307 -7.50 -1.79 26.00
C ARG A 307 -6.15 -2.19 25.41
N THR A 308 -5.10 -1.74 26.09
CA THR A 308 -3.70 -2.08 25.78
C THR A 308 -3.40 -3.51 26.23
N MET A 309 -3.00 -4.38 25.28
CA MET A 309 -2.65 -5.79 25.54
C MET A 309 -1.57 -6.26 24.57
N SER A 310 -0.75 -7.21 25.01
CA SER A 310 0.15 -7.97 24.14
C SER A 310 -0.64 -8.98 23.28
N ALA A 311 -0.02 -9.48 22.22
CA ALA A 311 -0.66 -10.49 21.37
C ALA A 311 -0.97 -11.78 22.15
N PHE A 312 -0.08 -12.22 23.04
CA PHE A 312 -0.29 -13.45 23.82
C PHE A 312 -1.42 -13.32 24.84
N GLU A 313 -1.61 -12.14 25.44
CA GLU A 313 -2.74 -11.92 26.33
C GLU A 313 -4.08 -11.99 25.57
N ILE A 314 -4.13 -11.48 24.33
CA ILE A 314 -5.31 -11.60 23.48
C ILE A 314 -5.58 -13.06 23.10
N VAL A 315 -4.55 -13.79 22.65
CA VAL A 315 -4.66 -15.23 22.34
C VAL A 315 -5.26 -15.97 23.54
N SER A 316 -4.72 -15.73 24.73
CA SER A 316 -5.15 -16.39 25.96
C SER A 316 -6.59 -16.04 26.34
N GLN A 317 -6.97 -14.77 26.18
CA GLN A 317 -8.29 -14.31 26.60
C GLN A 317 -9.41 -14.70 25.64
N LEU A 318 -9.17 -14.65 24.33
CA LEU A 318 -10.16 -15.03 23.33
C LEU A 318 -10.16 -16.54 23.07
N ASN A 319 -9.12 -17.26 23.50
CA ASN A 319 -8.92 -18.68 23.21
C ASN A 319 -9.02 -18.97 21.71
N VAL A 320 -8.36 -18.13 20.89
CA VAL A 320 -8.31 -18.25 19.44
C VAL A 320 -6.89 -18.62 18.99
N PRO A 321 -6.73 -19.27 17.83
CA PRO A 321 -5.40 -19.55 17.28
C PRO A 321 -4.52 -18.31 17.14
N GLN A 322 -3.23 -18.42 17.49
CA GLN A 322 -2.22 -17.36 17.40
C GLN A 322 -2.23 -16.65 16.04
N ARG A 323 -2.42 -17.41 14.96
CA ARG A 323 -2.41 -16.88 13.58
C ARG A 323 -3.40 -15.74 13.36
N TYR A 324 -4.59 -15.77 13.97
CA TYR A 324 -5.56 -14.68 13.80
C TYR A 324 -5.06 -13.40 14.46
N VAL A 325 -4.52 -13.54 15.67
CA VAL A 325 -3.97 -12.43 16.44
C VAL A 325 -2.74 -11.84 15.76
N PHE A 326 -1.81 -12.67 15.29
CA PHE A 326 -0.60 -12.23 14.59
C PHE A 326 -0.90 -11.62 13.22
N GLY A 327 -1.88 -12.16 12.48
CA GLY A 327 -2.31 -11.56 11.22
C GLY A 327 -2.89 -10.15 11.41
N VAL A 328 -3.76 -9.97 12.41
CA VAL A 328 -4.29 -8.64 12.76
C VAL A 328 -3.18 -7.72 13.27
N MET A 329 -2.25 -8.23 14.08
CA MET A 329 -1.10 -7.48 14.56
C MET A 329 -0.26 -6.96 13.39
N ALA A 330 0.08 -7.82 12.42
CA ALA A 330 0.87 -7.43 11.27
C ALA A 330 0.16 -6.39 10.41
N ALA A 331 -1.14 -6.54 10.20
CA ALA A 331 -1.96 -5.56 9.49
C ALA A 331 -1.89 -4.18 10.17
N ALA A 332 -2.06 -4.14 11.50
CA ALA A 332 -1.98 -2.93 12.30
C ALA A 332 -0.63 -2.27 12.36
N THR A 333 0.41 -3.08 12.53
CA THR A 333 1.80 -2.61 12.49
C THR A 333 2.10 -2.01 11.12
N THR A 334 1.65 -2.65 10.04
CA THR A 334 1.87 -2.17 8.67
C THR A 334 1.15 -0.84 8.39
N ALA A 335 -0.08 -0.70 8.87
CA ALA A 335 -0.87 0.52 8.74
C ALA A 335 -0.57 1.59 9.81
N MET A 336 0.39 1.34 10.73
CA MET A 336 0.77 2.25 11.83
C MET A 336 -0.38 2.63 12.79
N GLN A 337 -1.29 1.67 13.02
CA GLN A 337 -2.51 1.89 13.81
C GLN A 337 -2.38 1.57 15.29
N PHE A 338 -1.24 1.02 15.72
CA PHE A 338 -0.98 0.82 17.15
C PHE A 338 -0.53 2.11 17.84
N GLU A 339 -0.93 2.22 19.09
CA GLU A 339 -0.35 3.11 20.11
C GLU A 339 0.18 2.24 21.27
N PHE A 340 1.20 2.74 21.96
CA PHE A 340 1.97 2.01 22.97
C PHE A 340 1.79 2.62 24.36
#